data_AF-A0A4S9Y101-F1
#
_entry.id   AF-A0A4S9Y101-F1
#
_cell.length_a   1.000
_cell.length_b   1.000
_cell.length_c   1.000
_cell.angle_alpha   90.00
_cell.angle_beta   90.00
_cell.angle_gamma   90.00
#
_symmetry.space_group_name_H-M   'P 1'
#
loop_
_entity.id
_entity.type
_entity.pdbx_description
1 polymer ?
#
loop_
_entity_poly.entity_id
_entity_poly.type
_entity_poly.pdbx_seq_one_letter_code
_entity_poly.pdbx_strand_id
1 'polypeptide(L)'
;MQIDAMIPMFRKHRVAAIWLFAPKHLSDFASWAREIRAVSDGYTQVWIQVGTVTEALEVMRLARPDVLVVQGTDAGGHGLRQSASIISLLPETKDALEANGFHNVPVLAAGGIVEARGVAAALSLGADGVVMGTRFLAAEEAGIAKGWQNEIIRVDDGGATTKRSTLCDRLKEIVGWPEHYDGRAVTNKGNLDEEAGLSDAENVRMYKEELKQGDEAWGDHGRMVTYAGTGVGLIKQRRPAADIVEETSAGALNILQRYARMANSKL
;
A
#
# COMPACT_ATOMS: atom_id res chain seq x y z
N MET A 1 9.45 -14.64 8.14
CA MET A 1 8.34 -14.67 9.11
C MET A 1 8.36 -16.02 9.80
N GLN A 2 8.34 -16.08 11.13
CA GLN A 2 8.08 -17.35 11.84
C GLN A 2 6.57 -17.47 12.01
N ILE A 3 5.88 -18.14 11.07
CA ILE A 3 4.44 -18.41 11.19
C ILE A 3 4.11 -19.10 12.50
N ASP A 4 5.03 -19.93 13.00
CA ASP A 4 4.95 -20.60 14.29
C ASP A 4 4.58 -19.66 15.44
N ALA A 5 5.10 -18.43 15.44
CA ALA A 5 4.80 -17.44 16.46
C ALA A 5 3.34 -16.94 16.39
N MET A 6 2.70 -17.02 15.21
CA MET A 6 1.33 -16.57 14.96
C MET A 6 0.30 -17.70 15.08
N ILE A 7 0.72 -18.98 15.09
CA ILE A 7 -0.17 -20.15 15.23
C ILE A 7 -1.11 -20.05 16.45
N PRO A 8 -0.65 -19.65 17.66
CA PRO A 8 -1.55 -19.52 18.81
C PRO A 8 -2.68 -18.52 18.56
N MET A 9 -2.38 -17.44 17.85
CA MET A 9 -3.33 -16.40 17.44
C MET A 9 -4.39 -16.97 16.49
N PHE A 10 -3.99 -17.79 15.50
CA PHE A 10 -4.91 -18.41 14.54
C PHE A 10 -5.83 -19.46 15.18
N ARG A 11 -5.34 -20.19 16.19
CA ARG A 11 -6.17 -21.14 16.93
C ARG A 11 -7.15 -20.44 17.86
N LYS A 12 -6.71 -19.34 18.49
CA LYS A 12 -7.52 -18.59 19.45
C LYS A 12 -8.57 -17.72 18.76
N HIS A 13 -8.19 -17.08 17.67
CA HIS A 13 -9.03 -16.15 16.93
C HIS A 13 -9.34 -16.77 15.58
N ARG A 14 -10.63 -16.90 15.26
CA ARG A 14 -11.09 -17.39 13.97
C ARG A 14 -10.87 -16.30 12.90
N VAL A 15 -9.63 -16.15 12.45
CA VAL A 15 -9.20 -15.10 11.52
C VAL A 15 -9.74 -15.38 10.13
N ALA A 16 -10.47 -14.42 9.55
CA ALA A 16 -11.09 -14.56 8.23
C ALA A 16 -10.09 -14.50 7.07
N ALA A 17 -9.08 -13.63 7.15
CA ALA A 17 -8.07 -13.47 6.11
C ALA A 17 -6.70 -13.09 6.69
N ILE A 18 -5.64 -13.53 6.04
CA ILE A 18 -4.26 -13.11 6.30
C ILE A 18 -3.67 -12.54 5.02
N TRP A 19 -3.09 -11.35 5.14
CA TRP A 19 -2.42 -10.66 4.05
C TRP A 19 -0.91 -10.85 4.15
N LEU A 20 -0.32 -11.45 3.11
CA LEU A 20 1.11 -11.72 3.02
C LEU A 20 1.77 -10.72 2.06
N PHE A 21 2.93 -10.21 2.47
CA PHE A 21 3.74 -9.23 1.74
C PHE A 21 5.22 -9.41 2.08
N ALA A 22 6.09 -8.95 1.18
CA ALA A 22 7.54 -8.87 1.34
C ALA A 22 8.22 -10.18 1.77
N PRO A 23 8.11 -11.24 0.94
CA PRO A 23 8.87 -12.44 1.17
C PRO A 23 10.36 -12.20 0.92
N LYS A 24 11.23 -13.07 1.45
CA LYS A 24 12.65 -13.05 1.03
C LYS A 24 12.78 -13.71 -0.34
N HIS A 25 12.01 -14.77 -0.58
CA HIS A 25 11.90 -15.48 -1.84
C HIS A 25 10.41 -15.73 -2.15
N LEU A 26 9.97 -15.60 -3.40
CA LEU A 26 8.56 -15.82 -3.75
C LEU A 26 8.03 -17.21 -3.35
N SER A 27 8.90 -18.22 -3.29
CA SER A 27 8.58 -19.55 -2.77
C SER A 27 8.17 -19.58 -1.30
N ASP A 28 8.56 -18.57 -0.50
CA ASP A 28 8.15 -18.44 0.90
C ASP A 28 6.62 -18.37 1.02
N PHE A 29 5.95 -17.69 0.08
CA PHE A 29 4.49 -17.62 0.05
C PHE A 29 3.83 -18.99 -0.02
N ALA A 30 4.44 -19.95 -0.73
CA ALA A 30 3.90 -21.31 -0.83
C ALA A 30 3.94 -22.05 0.51
N SER A 31 5.03 -21.91 1.28
CA SER A 31 5.11 -22.48 2.63
C SER A 31 4.08 -21.82 3.54
N TRP A 32 4.04 -20.48 3.50
CA TRP A 32 3.16 -19.70 4.37
C TRP A 32 1.68 -19.98 4.12
N ALA A 33 1.26 -19.99 2.86
CA ALA A 33 -0.12 -20.30 2.49
C ALA A 33 -0.52 -21.73 2.92
N ARG A 34 0.41 -22.70 2.79
CA ARG A 34 0.16 -24.09 3.21
C ARG A 34 -0.03 -24.18 4.72
N GLU A 35 0.84 -23.55 5.49
CA GLU A 35 0.78 -23.56 6.95
C GLU A 35 -0.47 -22.85 7.48
N ILE A 36 -0.82 -21.68 6.93
CA ILE A 36 -2.04 -20.96 7.30
C ILE A 36 -3.29 -21.81 7.05
N ARG A 37 -3.38 -22.43 5.87
CA ARG A 37 -4.52 -23.31 5.53
C ARG A 37 -4.57 -24.54 6.43
N ALA A 38 -3.41 -25.13 6.76
CA ALA A 38 -3.36 -26.29 7.65
C ALA A 38 -3.78 -25.95 9.08
N VAL A 39 -3.37 -24.80 9.62
CA VAL A 39 -3.69 -24.39 11.00
C VAL A 39 -5.14 -23.92 11.16
N SER A 40 -5.74 -23.42 10.08
CA SER A 40 -7.12 -22.93 10.06
C SER A 40 -8.14 -23.89 9.48
N ASP A 41 -7.74 -25.13 9.14
CA ASP A 41 -8.57 -26.11 8.42
C ASP A 41 -9.21 -25.52 7.14
N GLY A 42 -8.45 -24.68 6.43
CA GLY A 42 -8.87 -23.99 5.22
C GLY A 42 -9.86 -22.83 5.42
N TYR A 43 -10.19 -22.47 6.67
CA TYR A 43 -11.10 -21.36 6.95
C TYR A 43 -10.49 -20.00 6.58
N THR A 44 -9.23 -19.77 6.91
CA THR A 44 -8.59 -18.46 6.71
C THR A 44 -8.20 -18.27 5.26
N GLN A 45 -8.68 -17.19 4.65
CA GLN A 45 -8.29 -16.79 3.31
C GLN A 45 -6.83 -16.29 3.29
N VAL A 46 -6.11 -16.60 2.22
CA VAL A 46 -4.74 -16.16 2.00
C VAL A 46 -4.73 -15.10 0.91
N TRP A 47 -4.43 -13.86 1.31
CA TRP A 47 -4.28 -12.73 0.41
C TRP A 47 -2.78 -12.49 0.18
N ILE A 48 -2.35 -12.30 -1.07
CA ILE A 48 -0.94 -12.09 -1.41
C ILE A 48 -0.78 -10.80 -2.19
N GLN A 49 0.12 -9.94 -1.73
CA GLN A 49 0.50 -8.72 -2.43
C GLN A 49 1.74 -8.90 -3.29
N VAL A 50 1.65 -8.42 -4.53
CA VAL A 50 2.71 -8.44 -5.55
C VAL A 50 2.87 -7.07 -6.20
N GLY A 51 4.05 -6.80 -6.75
CA GLY A 51 4.37 -5.53 -7.42
C GLY A 51 4.72 -5.66 -8.90
N THR A 52 4.72 -6.87 -9.48
CA THR A 52 4.95 -7.11 -10.91
C THR A 52 4.05 -8.22 -11.47
N VAL A 53 3.88 -8.23 -12.79
CA VAL A 53 3.19 -9.31 -13.53
C VAL A 53 3.89 -10.66 -13.33
N THR A 54 5.23 -10.67 -13.30
CA THR A 54 6.02 -11.88 -13.06
C THR A 54 5.72 -12.47 -11.69
N GLU A 55 5.76 -11.65 -10.64
CA GLU A 55 5.39 -12.08 -9.30
C GLU A 55 3.96 -12.60 -9.25
N ALA A 56 3.00 -11.89 -9.87
CA ALA A 56 1.60 -12.32 -9.93
C ALA A 56 1.45 -13.73 -10.49
N LEU A 57 2.04 -14.01 -11.66
CA LEU A 57 1.96 -15.33 -12.28
C LEU A 57 2.66 -16.42 -11.44
N GLU A 58 3.78 -16.08 -10.82
CA GLU A 58 4.53 -17.01 -9.99
C GLU A 58 3.77 -17.38 -8.70
N VAL A 59 3.23 -16.40 -7.97
CA VAL A 59 2.46 -16.67 -6.75
C VAL A 59 1.15 -17.41 -7.03
N MET A 60 0.52 -17.17 -8.18
CA MET A 60 -0.65 -17.94 -8.61
C MET A 60 -0.31 -19.43 -8.77
N ARG A 61 0.84 -19.76 -9.35
CA ARG A 61 1.29 -21.15 -9.52
C ARG A 61 1.72 -21.78 -8.19
N LEU A 62 2.45 -21.05 -7.36
CA LEU A 62 3.09 -21.57 -6.16
C LEU A 62 2.15 -21.64 -4.95
N ALA A 63 1.36 -20.58 -4.73
CA ALA A 63 0.61 -20.37 -3.49
C ALA A 63 -0.91 -20.38 -3.69
N ARG A 64 -1.40 -20.12 -4.91
CA ARG A 64 -2.83 -20.03 -5.26
C ARG A 64 -3.59 -19.15 -4.26
N PRO A 65 -3.30 -17.83 -4.19
CA PRO A 65 -3.98 -16.95 -3.26
C PRO A 65 -5.49 -16.93 -3.49
N ASP A 66 -6.24 -16.70 -2.42
CA ASP A 66 -7.68 -16.49 -2.45
C ASP A 66 -8.02 -15.08 -2.97
N VAL A 67 -7.11 -14.12 -2.77
CA VAL A 67 -7.15 -12.76 -3.34
C VAL A 67 -5.74 -12.32 -3.71
N LEU A 68 -5.58 -11.76 -4.90
CA LEU A 68 -4.32 -11.14 -5.32
C LEU A 68 -4.41 -9.63 -5.14
N VAL A 69 -3.44 -9.03 -4.47
CA VAL A 69 -3.32 -7.57 -4.35
C VAL A 69 -2.18 -7.08 -5.22
N VAL A 70 -2.50 -6.27 -6.23
CA VAL A 70 -1.52 -5.70 -7.16
C VAL A 70 -1.18 -4.29 -6.69
N GLN A 71 0.05 -4.10 -6.19
CA GLN A 71 0.54 -2.82 -5.69
C GLN A 71 1.43 -2.12 -6.72
N GLY A 72 0.99 -0.97 -7.21
CA GLY A 72 1.81 -0.09 -8.05
C GLY A 72 2.79 0.77 -7.24
N THR A 73 3.80 1.32 -7.92
CA THR A 73 4.85 2.18 -7.31
C THR A 73 4.30 3.47 -6.67
N ASP A 74 3.06 3.83 -6.98
CA ASP A 74 2.28 4.94 -6.41
C ASP A 74 1.97 4.77 -4.91
N ALA A 75 2.04 3.54 -4.40
CA ALA A 75 1.74 3.24 -3.00
C ALA A 75 2.76 3.86 -2.04
N GLY A 76 2.26 4.33 -0.90
CA GLY A 76 3.07 4.74 0.25
C GLY A 76 3.62 3.54 1.00
N GLY A 77 4.68 3.76 1.77
CA GLY A 77 5.32 2.70 2.55
C GLY A 77 6.12 1.75 1.68
N HIS A 78 6.41 0.57 2.24
CA HIS A 78 7.22 -0.42 1.56
C HIS A 78 6.53 -1.00 0.33
N GLY A 79 7.32 -1.16 -0.73
CA GLY A 79 6.93 -1.77 -2.00
C GLY A 79 8.18 -2.07 -2.81
N LEU A 80 8.02 -2.71 -3.96
CA LEU A 80 9.16 -2.98 -4.83
C LEU A 80 9.81 -1.67 -5.28
N ARG A 81 11.14 -1.63 -5.22
CA ARG A 81 11.95 -0.52 -5.74
C ARG A 81 11.71 -0.32 -7.24
N GLN A 82 11.52 -1.40 -7.98
CA GLN A 82 11.20 -1.40 -9.40
C GLN A 82 9.80 -1.99 -9.62
N SER A 83 8.86 -1.13 -9.99
CA SER A 83 7.48 -1.49 -10.31
C SER A 83 6.86 -0.39 -11.16
N ALA A 84 5.83 -0.74 -11.93
CA ALA A 84 5.05 0.21 -12.71
C ALA A 84 4.01 0.93 -11.83
N SER A 85 3.46 2.04 -12.34
CA SER A 85 2.28 2.67 -11.74
C SER A 85 1.08 1.72 -11.83
N ILE A 86 0.12 1.86 -10.91
CA ILE A 86 -1.07 1.00 -10.89
C ILE A 86 -1.87 1.09 -12.20
N ILE A 87 -1.83 2.23 -12.89
CA ILE A 87 -2.56 2.45 -14.15
C ILE A 87 -2.12 1.49 -15.25
N SER A 88 -0.83 1.19 -15.37
CA SER A 88 -0.31 0.26 -16.38
C SER A 88 -0.16 -1.16 -15.82
N LEU A 89 0.23 -1.29 -14.55
CA LEU A 89 0.48 -2.59 -13.93
C LEU A 89 -0.78 -3.46 -13.85
N LEU A 90 -1.90 -2.85 -13.47
CA LEU A 90 -3.16 -3.57 -13.22
C LEU A 90 -3.71 -4.24 -14.49
N PRO A 91 -3.96 -3.55 -15.61
CA PRO A 91 -4.50 -4.19 -16.82
C PRO A 91 -3.51 -5.23 -17.37
N GLU A 92 -2.21 -4.95 -17.38
CA GLU A 92 -1.19 -5.91 -17.82
C GLU A 92 -1.20 -7.19 -16.97
N THR A 93 -1.39 -7.04 -15.65
CA THR A 93 -1.54 -8.19 -14.73
C THR A 93 -2.83 -8.97 -15.02
N LYS A 94 -3.97 -8.30 -15.23
CA LYS A 94 -5.25 -8.95 -15.54
C LYS A 94 -5.17 -9.76 -16.82
N ASP A 95 -4.64 -9.16 -17.90
CA ASP A 95 -4.48 -9.84 -19.19
C ASP A 95 -3.55 -11.05 -19.07
N ALA A 96 -2.44 -10.92 -18.33
CA ALA A 96 -1.52 -12.02 -18.11
C ALA A 96 -2.14 -13.16 -17.31
N LEU A 97 -2.93 -12.87 -16.26
CA LEU A 97 -3.66 -13.87 -15.50
C LEU A 97 -4.65 -14.63 -16.38
N GLU A 98 -5.42 -13.91 -17.19
CA GLU A 98 -6.39 -14.51 -18.12
C GLU A 98 -5.70 -15.40 -19.15
N ALA A 99 -4.64 -14.92 -19.80
CA ALA A 99 -3.86 -15.68 -20.78
C ALA A 99 -3.22 -16.95 -20.20
N ASN A 100 -3.05 -17.02 -18.87
CA ASN A 100 -2.49 -18.17 -18.15
C ASN A 100 -3.58 -19.04 -17.46
N GLY A 101 -4.86 -18.81 -17.74
CA GLY A 101 -5.96 -19.63 -17.23
C GLY A 101 -6.41 -19.30 -15.80
N PHE A 102 -5.97 -18.17 -15.23
CA PHE A 102 -6.30 -17.75 -13.87
C PHE A 102 -7.52 -16.80 -13.85
N HIS A 103 -8.70 -17.30 -14.22
CA HIS A 103 -9.91 -16.48 -14.41
C HIS A 103 -10.66 -16.10 -13.14
N ASN A 104 -10.47 -16.84 -12.04
CA ASN A 104 -11.37 -16.80 -10.89
C ASN A 104 -10.79 -16.10 -9.66
N VAL A 105 -9.55 -15.61 -9.71
CA VAL A 105 -8.93 -14.93 -8.57
C VAL A 105 -9.37 -13.46 -8.55
N PRO A 106 -10.00 -12.99 -7.45
CA PRO A 106 -10.26 -11.57 -7.28
C PRO A 106 -8.94 -10.79 -7.19
N VAL A 107 -8.87 -9.68 -7.93
CA VAL A 107 -7.69 -8.81 -7.99
C VAL A 107 -8.02 -7.46 -7.38
N LEU A 108 -7.32 -7.08 -6.32
CA LEU A 108 -7.44 -5.76 -5.70
C LEU A 108 -6.31 -4.83 -6.16
N ALA A 109 -6.64 -3.60 -6.51
CA ALA A 109 -5.68 -2.59 -6.91
C ALA A 109 -5.18 -1.76 -5.71
N ALA A 110 -3.87 -1.59 -5.57
CA ALA A 110 -3.23 -0.82 -4.51
C ALA A 110 -2.25 0.22 -5.06
N GLY A 111 -2.25 1.42 -4.48
CA GLY A 111 -1.33 2.52 -4.82
C GLY A 111 -2.02 3.66 -5.57
N GLY A 112 -1.79 4.90 -5.12
CA GLY A 112 -2.37 6.11 -5.72
C GLY A 112 -3.90 6.30 -5.53
N ILE A 113 -4.64 5.26 -5.16
CA ILE A 113 -6.10 5.28 -4.98
C ILE A 113 -6.44 5.84 -3.59
N VAL A 114 -7.10 7.00 -3.56
CA VAL A 114 -7.46 7.69 -2.30
C VAL A 114 -8.87 8.28 -2.27
N GLU A 115 -9.58 8.26 -3.40
CA GLU A 115 -10.94 8.80 -3.50
C GLU A 115 -11.73 8.15 -4.65
N ALA A 116 -13.00 8.50 -4.79
CA ALA A 116 -13.96 7.92 -5.75
C ALA A 116 -13.46 7.83 -7.20
N ARG A 117 -12.74 8.86 -7.69
CA ARG A 117 -12.18 8.87 -9.06
C ARG A 117 -11.17 7.75 -9.27
N GLY A 118 -10.28 7.55 -8.30
CA GLY A 118 -9.29 6.46 -8.32
C GLY A 118 -9.96 5.09 -8.23
N VAL A 119 -11.02 4.96 -7.42
CA VAL A 119 -11.80 3.71 -7.33
C VAL A 119 -12.46 3.39 -8.67
N ALA A 120 -13.17 4.35 -9.28
CA ALA A 120 -13.79 4.17 -10.58
C ALA A 120 -12.78 3.82 -11.69
N ALA A 121 -11.60 4.46 -11.67
CA ALA A 121 -10.52 4.16 -12.61
C ALA A 121 -10.00 2.73 -12.43
N ALA A 122 -9.71 2.30 -11.20
CA ALA A 122 -9.22 0.95 -10.91
C ALA A 122 -10.23 -0.14 -11.33
N LEU A 123 -11.53 0.07 -11.05
CA LEU A 123 -12.58 -0.84 -11.50
C LEU A 123 -12.65 -0.89 -13.05
N SER A 124 -12.50 0.26 -13.72
CA SER A 124 -12.47 0.32 -15.19
C SER A 124 -11.25 -0.38 -15.80
N LEU A 125 -10.16 -0.49 -15.06
CA LEU A 125 -8.95 -1.24 -15.43
C LEU A 125 -9.04 -2.75 -15.14
N GLY A 126 -10.16 -3.22 -14.60
CA GLY A 126 -10.43 -4.64 -14.37
C GLY A 126 -10.15 -5.14 -12.95
N ALA A 127 -9.94 -4.25 -11.97
CA ALA A 127 -9.90 -4.66 -10.57
C ALA A 127 -11.29 -5.04 -10.04
N ASP A 128 -11.31 -5.99 -9.11
CA ASP A 128 -12.50 -6.44 -8.37
C ASP A 128 -12.73 -5.63 -7.09
N GLY A 129 -11.73 -4.82 -6.71
CA GLY A 129 -11.79 -3.89 -5.59
C GLY A 129 -10.49 -3.11 -5.45
N VAL A 130 -10.39 -2.30 -4.40
CA VAL A 130 -9.27 -1.39 -4.18
C VAL A 130 -8.76 -1.42 -2.76
N VAL A 131 -7.51 -1.02 -2.59
CA VAL A 131 -6.83 -0.89 -1.31
C VAL A 131 -6.35 0.54 -1.18
N MET A 132 -6.80 1.21 -0.12
CA MET A 132 -6.39 2.58 0.17
C MET A 132 -5.55 2.60 1.45
N GLY A 133 -4.26 2.90 1.34
CA GLY A 133 -3.39 3.08 2.51
C GLY A 133 -3.44 4.53 3.01
N THR A 134 -2.86 5.43 2.20
CA THR A 134 -2.72 6.86 2.52
C THR A 134 -4.03 7.53 2.95
N ARG A 135 -5.16 7.21 2.30
CA ARG A 135 -6.49 7.76 2.63
C ARG A 135 -6.92 7.43 4.05
N PHE A 136 -6.68 6.20 4.51
CA PHE A 136 -7.06 5.77 5.86
C PHE A 136 -6.08 6.20 6.93
N LEU A 137 -4.85 6.64 6.58
CA LEU A 137 -3.99 7.37 7.54
C LEU A 137 -4.61 8.71 7.96
N ALA A 138 -5.46 9.30 7.11
CA ALA A 138 -6.26 10.48 7.43
C ALA A 138 -7.62 10.16 8.08
N ALA A 139 -7.90 8.89 8.42
CA ALA A 139 -9.11 8.55 9.14
C ALA A 139 -9.04 9.00 10.61
N GLU A 140 -10.14 9.44 11.20
CA GLU A 140 -10.15 9.89 12.61
C GLU A 140 -9.71 8.80 13.59
N GLU A 141 -10.01 7.55 13.25
CA GLU A 141 -9.72 6.33 13.98
C GLU A 141 -8.28 5.84 13.78
N ALA A 142 -7.49 6.47 12.89
CA ALA A 142 -6.12 6.07 12.63
C ALA A 142 -5.26 6.19 13.90
N GLY A 143 -4.72 5.07 14.37
CA GLY A 143 -3.84 4.96 15.54
C GLY A 143 -2.40 5.39 15.28
N ILE A 144 -2.20 6.48 14.54
CA ILE A 144 -0.89 7.08 14.24
C ILE A 144 -0.69 8.39 15.02
N ALA A 145 0.56 8.87 15.09
CA ALA A 145 0.87 10.19 15.63
C ALA A 145 0.04 11.28 14.92
N LYS A 146 -0.44 12.27 15.68
CA LYS A 146 -1.24 13.37 15.11
C LYS A 146 -0.38 14.26 14.22
N GLY A 147 0.92 14.39 14.50
CA GLY A 147 1.88 15.02 13.59
C GLY A 147 1.91 14.36 12.22
N TRP A 148 1.98 13.03 12.16
CA TRP A 148 1.90 12.28 10.90
C TRP A 148 0.57 12.52 10.19
N GLN A 149 -0.55 12.39 10.92
CA GLN A 149 -1.87 12.62 10.33
C GLN A 149 -2.04 14.05 9.78
N ASN A 150 -1.51 15.06 10.49
CA ASN A 150 -1.47 16.45 10.02
C ASN A 150 -0.65 16.59 8.75
N GLU A 151 0.51 15.94 8.70
CA GLU A 151 1.39 15.96 7.54
C GLU A 151 0.69 15.45 6.28
N ILE A 152 -0.08 14.36 6.38
CA ILE A 152 -0.87 13.80 5.26
C ILE A 152 -1.86 14.82 4.67
N ILE A 153 -2.44 15.70 5.51
CA ILE A 153 -3.41 16.72 5.10
C ILE A 153 -2.71 17.96 4.56
N ARG A 154 -1.54 18.28 5.13
CA ARG A 154 -0.77 19.47 4.83
C ARG A 154 -0.13 19.38 3.44
N VAL A 155 0.46 18.24 3.10
CA VAL A 155 1.23 18.10 1.86
C VAL A 155 0.34 17.93 0.65
N ASP A 156 0.77 18.49 -0.46
CA ASP A 156 0.17 18.32 -1.78
C ASP A 156 1.21 17.86 -2.81
N ASP A 157 0.81 17.79 -4.08
CA ASP A 157 1.66 17.33 -5.19
C ASP A 157 2.52 16.10 -4.83
N GLY A 158 1.87 14.96 -4.60
CA GLY A 158 2.58 13.76 -4.15
C GLY A 158 3.60 13.22 -5.16
N GLY A 159 3.57 13.68 -6.41
CA GLY A 159 4.62 13.39 -7.40
C GLY A 159 5.92 14.13 -7.11
N ALA A 160 5.84 15.35 -6.58
CA ALA A 160 7.00 16.15 -6.17
C ALA A 160 7.38 15.95 -4.69
N THR A 161 6.39 15.75 -3.81
CA THR A 161 6.60 15.75 -2.36
C THR A 161 6.78 14.36 -1.76
N THR A 162 6.69 13.28 -2.55
CA THR A 162 7.00 11.93 -2.07
C THR A 162 8.14 11.28 -2.86
N LYS A 163 8.97 10.51 -2.16
CA LYS A 163 10.14 9.85 -2.74
C LYS A 163 10.22 8.40 -2.29
N ARG A 164 10.62 7.50 -3.20
CA ARG A 164 11.04 6.14 -2.86
C ARG A 164 12.52 6.12 -2.51
N SER A 165 12.84 5.58 -1.34
CA SER A 165 14.22 5.44 -0.86
C SER A 165 14.28 4.46 0.30
N THR A 166 15.49 4.06 0.70
CA THR A 166 15.72 3.32 1.95
C THR A 166 15.92 4.25 3.15
N LEU A 167 15.91 5.58 2.97
CA LEU A 167 16.24 6.54 4.03
C LEU A 167 15.30 6.40 5.22
N CYS A 168 14.01 6.17 4.99
CA CYS A 168 13.03 5.96 6.05
C CYS A 168 13.41 4.82 7.00
N ASP A 169 14.01 3.75 6.47
CA ASP A 169 14.43 2.60 7.27
C ASP A 169 15.74 2.90 7.99
N ARG A 170 16.68 3.57 7.31
CA ARG A 170 17.96 3.96 7.90
C ARG A 170 17.76 4.93 9.07
N LEU A 171 16.90 5.94 8.93
CA LEU A 171 16.53 6.89 9.99
C LEU A 171 15.91 6.20 11.22
N LYS A 172 15.10 5.18 10.99
CA LYS A 172 14.41 4.41 12.03
C LYS A 172 15.19 3.19 12.51
N GLU A 173 16.40 2.98 11.98
CA GLU A 173 17.25 1.81 12.21
C GLU A 173 16.51 0.47 12.00
N ILE A 174 15.57 0.44 11.04
CA ILE A 174 14.86 -0.77 10.65
C ILE A 174 15.76 -1.57 9.71
N VAL A 175 16.00 -2.84 10.07
CA VAL A 175 16.85 -3.76 9.31
C VAL A 175 16.07 -4.99 8.86
N GLY A 176 16.56 -5.66 7.81
CA GLY A 176 16.06 -6.97 7.38
C GLY A 176 15.06 -6.95 6.22
N TRP A 177 14.76 -5.79 5.64
CA TRP A 177 14.08 -5.71 4.35
C TRP A 177 14.92 -6.34 3.24
N PRO A 178 14.33 -7.13 2.34
CA PRO A 178 15.05 -7.58 1.14
C PRO A 178 15.45 -6.39 0.26
N GLU A 179 16.60 -6.49 -0.42
CA GLU A 179 17.21 -5.37 -1.17
C GLU A 179 16.34 -4.81 -2.31
N HIS A 180 15.40 -5.59 -2.81
CA HIS A 180 14.46 -5.18 -3.87
C HIS A 180 13.25 -4.39 -3.34
N TYR A 181 13.17 -4.16 -2.03
CA TYR A 181 12.16 -3.29 -1.40
C TYR A 181 12.75 -1.95 -0.97
N ASP A 182 11.96 -0.89 -1.13
CA ASP A 182 12.19 0.39 -0.50
C ASP A 182 10.86 1.02 -0.03
N GLY A 183 10.93 2.16 0.66
CA GLY A 183 9.75 2.85 1.19
C GLY A 183 9.46 4.14 0.45
N ARG A 184 8.18 4.39 0.12
CA ARG A 184 7.72 5.72 -0.30
C ARG A 184 7.21 6.53 0.89
N ALA A 185 7.81 7.69 1.10
CA ALA A 185 7.41 8.64 2.14
C ALA A 185 7.42 10.06 1.60
N VAL A 186 6.76 10.97 2.32
CA VAL A 186 6.92 12.41 2.10
C VAL A 186 8.38 12.79 2.27
N THR A 187 8.92 13.55 1.33
CA THR A 187 10.24 14.15 1.39
C THR A 187 10.30 15.11 2.56
N ASN A 188 11.21 14.85 3.49
CA ASN A 188 11.36 15.62 4.72
C ASN A 188 12.78 16.18 4.86
N LYS A 189 13.07 16.86 5.97
CA LYS A 189 14.40 17.47 6.19
C LYS A 189 15.55 16.45 6.17
N GLY A 190 15.29 15.20 6.56
CA GLY A 190 16.27 14.12 6.46
C GLY A 190 16.66 13.82 5.01
N ASN A 191 15.71 13.91 4.06
CA ASN A 191 16.01 13.74 2.63
C ASN A 191 16.88 14.89 2.10
N LEU A 192 16.56 16.13 2.46
CA LEU A 192 17.32 17.30 2.04
C LEU A 192 18.76 17.25 2.55
N ASP A 193 18.95 16.82 3.80
CA ASP A 193 20.27 16.69 4.39
C ASP A 193 21.09 15.54 3.77
N GLU A 194 20.44 14.41 3.42
CA GLU A 194 21.09 13.33 2.66
C GLU A 194 21.59 13.86 1.31
N GLU A 195 20.76 14.62 0.59
CA GLU A 195 21.12 15.23 -0.69
C GLU A 195 22.24 16.28 -0.55
N ALA A 196 22.33 16.95 0.60
CA ALA A 196 23.43 17.84 0.95
C ALA A 196 24.70 17.12 1.43
N GLY A 197 24.69 15.78 1.52
CA GLY A 197 25.86 14.96 1.89
C GLY A 197 26.02 14.70 3.39
N LEU A 198 24.98 14.91 4.21
CA LEU A 198 25.00 14.56 5.63
C LEU A 198 25.17 13.05 5.80
N SER A 199 26.04 12.63 6.72
CA SER A 199 26.24 11.22 6.99
C SER A 199 24.98 10.57 7.59
N ASP A 200 24.75 9.30 7.27
CA ASP A 200 23.62 8.53 7.84
C ASP A 200 23.63 8.55 9.38
N ALA A 201 24.80 8.42 10.00
CA ALA A 201 24.95 8.42 11.46
C ALA A 201 24.48 9.74 12.08
N GLU A 202 24.79 10.88 11.45
CA GLU A 202 24.34 12.19 11.91
C GLU A 202 22.85 12.41 11.63
N ASN A 203 22.35 11.95 10.48
CA ASN A 203 20.94 12.06 10.14
C ASN A 203 20.07 11.26 11.13
N VAL A 204 20.49 10.03 11.47
CA VAL A 204 19.86 9.20 12.52
C VAL A 204 19.91 9.88 13.90
N ARG A 205 21.05 10.48 14.28
CA ARG A 205 21.16 11.22 15.54
C ARG A 205 20.17 12.38 15.60
N MET A 206 20.08 13.17 14.52
CA MET A 206 19.15 14.30 14.45
C MET A 206 17.69 13.84 14.45
N TYR A 207 17.38 12.75 13.74
CA TYR A 207 16.05 12.14 13.74
C TYR A 207 15.62 11.73 15.15
N LYS A 208 16.48 11.02 15.90
CA LYS A 208 16.19 10.61 17.29
C LYS A 208 16.02 11.80 18.23
N GLU A 209 16.76 12.89 18.01
CA GLU A 209 16.61 14.10 18.82
C GLU A 209 15.28 14.78 18.56
N GLU A 210 14.90 14.96 17.29
CA GLU A 210 13.66 15.63 16.92
C GLU A 210 12.43 14.80 17.28
N LEU A 211 12.53 13.47 17.25
CA LEU A 211 11.47 12.54 17.68
C LEU A 211 11.00 12.79 19.13
N LYS A 212 11.86 13.33 20.00
CA LYS A 212 11.51 13.67 21.39
C LYS A 212 10.45 14.79 21.49
N GLN A 213 10.24 15.55 20.40
CA GLN A 213 9.25 16.62 20.33
C GLN A 213 7.82 16.09 20.06
N GLY A 214 7.66 14.78 19.83
CA GLY A 214 6.37 14.16 19.62
C GLY A 214 5.71 14.66 18.33
N ASP A 215 4.45 15.09 18.41
CA ASP A 215 3.66 15.50 17.23
C ASP A 215 4.24 16.73 16.50
N GLU A 216 4.99 17.59 17.20
CA GLU A 216 5.64 18.79 16.63
C GLU A 216 6.88 18.46 15.80
N ALA A 217 7.31 17.19 15.76
CA ALA A 217 8.45 16.75 14.95
C ALA A 217 8.12 16.58 13.45
N TRP A 218 6.84 16.72 13.08
CA TRP A 218 6.35 16.79 11.70
C TRP A 218 6.18 18.25 11.22
N GLY A 219 5.74 18.46 9.98
CA GLY A 219 5.55 19.78 9.39
C GLY A 219 6.63 20.16 8.38
N ASP A 220 6.59 21.42 7.91
CA ASP A 220 7.44 21.95 6.82
C ASP A 220 8.94 21.74 7.02
N HIS A 221 9.37 21.64 8.28
CA HIS A 221 10.79 21.51 8.65
C HIS A 221 11.07 20.24 9.47
N GLY A 222 10.11 19.33 9.58
CA GLY A 222 10.24 18.10 10.34
C GLY A 222 11.13 17.06 9.65
N ARG A 223 11.76 16.18 10.43
CA ARG A 223 12.49 14.99 9.94
C ARG A 223 11.68 13.70 10.04
N MET A 224 10.50 13.75 10.64
CA MET A 224 9.75 12.52 10.88
C MET A 224 9.32 11.86 9.58
N VAL A 225 9.45 10.54 9.53
CA VAL A 225 9.04 9.73 8.38
C VAL A 225 7.52 9.72 8.32
N THR A 226 6.99 10.10 7.16
CA THR A 226 5.57 10.09 6.84
C THR A 226 5.35 9.20 5.65
N TYR A 227 5.09 7.90 5.86
CA TYR A 227 4.78 7.03 4.72
C TYR A 227 3.46 7.49 4.09
N ALA A 228 3.52 7.80 2.80
CA ALA A 228 2.41 8.33 2.02
C ALA A 228 2.62 8.00 0.54
N GLY A 229 1.53 7.69 -0.16
CA GLY A 229 1.54 7.46 -1.60
C GLY A 229 1.43 8.74 -2.42
N THR A 230 1.62 8.63 -3.73
CA THR A 230 1.59 9.77 -4.67
C THR A 230 0.23 10.48 -4.73
N GLY A 231 -0.85 9.81 -4.32
CA GLY A 231 -2.18 10.40 -4.21
C GLY A 231 -2.39 11.34 -3.01
N VAL A 232 -1.39 11.55 -2.15
CA VAL A 232 -1.54 12.31 -0.88
C VAL A 232 -2.18 13.68 -1.07
N GLY A 233 -1.84 14.40 -2.15
CA GLY A 233 -2.37 15.74 -2.40
C GLY A 233 -3.87 15.82 -2.68
N LEU A 234 -4.56 14.69 -2.88
CA LEU A 234 -6.03 14.65 -2.99
C LEU A 234 -6.72 14.58 -1.62
N ILE A 235 -5.97 14.34 -0.54
CA ILE A 235 -6.51 14.21 0.82
C ILE A 235 -6.48 15.58 1.49
N LYS A 236 -7.62 16.26 1.56
CA LYS A 236 -7.71 17.64 2.08
C LYS A 236 -8.24 17.75 3.51
N GLN A 237 -8.76 16.65 4.06
CA GLN A 237 -9.35 16.65 5.39
C GLN A 237 -9.41 15.25 5.99
N ARG A 238 -9.44 15.21 7.31
CA ARG A 238 -9.81 14.02 8.08
C ARG A 238 -11.27 13.67 7.83
N ARG A 239 -11.57 12.39 7.88
CA ARG A 239 -12.93 11.86 7.80
C ARG A 239 -13.02 10.61 8.68
N PRO A 240 -14.18 10.31 9.27
CA PRO A 240 -14.43 8.99 9.83
C PRO A 240 -14.16 7.91 8.78
N ALA A 241 -13.65 6.75 9.20
CA ALA A 241 -13.35 5.64 8.30
C ALA A 241 -14.60 5.16 7.54
N ALA A 242 -15.76 5.17 8.21
CA ALA A 242 -17.05 4.84 7.61
C ALA A 242 -17.39 5.78 6.44
N ASP A 243 -17.26 7.10 6.65
CA ASP A 243 -17.53 8.11 5.62
C ASP A 243 -16.59 7.94 4.42
N ILE A 244 -15.31 7.62 4.63
CA ILE A 244 -14.36 7.34 3.55
C ILE A 244 -14.87 6.19 2.68
N VAL A 245 -15.33 5.10 3.30
CA VAL A 245 -15.86 3.94 2.56
C VAL A 245 -17.12 4.32 1.77
N GLU A 246 -18.06 5.00 2.41
CA GLU A 246 -19.33 5.38 1.80
C GLU A 246 -19.13 6.35 0.63
N GLU A 247 -18.38 7.43 0.84
CA GLU A 247 -18.10 8.45 -0.18
C GLU A 247 -17.37 7.88 -1.40
N THR A 248 -16.36 7.04 -1.16
CA THR A 248 -15.58 6.47 -2.26
C THR A 248 -16.38 5.45 -3.07
N SER A 249 -17.20 4.63 -2.40
CA SER A 249 -18.06 3.65 -3.06
C SER A 249 -19.20 4.33 -3.84
N ALA A 250 -19.99 5.19 -3.18
CA ALA A 250 -21.09 5.91 -3.82
C ALA A 250 -20.60 6.86 -4.93
N GLY A 251 -19.48 7.55 -4.69
CA GLY A 251 -18.86 8.42 -5.69
C GLY A 251 -18.39 7.65 -6.92
N ALA A 252 -17.76 6.48 -6.74
CA ALA A 252 -17.32 5.65 -7.87
C ALA A 252 -18.51 5.16 -8.70
N LEU A 253 -19.57 4.69 -8.04
CA LEU A 253 -20.80 4.27 -8.71
C LEU A 253 -21.40 5.41 -9.55
N ASN A 254 -21.51 6.61 -8.97
CA ASN A 254 -22.03 7.79 -9.67
C ASN A 254 -21.19 8.15 -10.91
N ILE A 255 -19.86 8.08 -10.80
CA ILE A 255 -18.93 8.33 -11.92
C ILE A 255 -19.16 7.32 -13.04
N LEU A 256 -19.20 6.02 -12.72
CA LEU A 256 -19.39 4.96 -13.70
C LEU A 256 -20.75 5.06 -14.39
N GLN A 257 -21.83 5.28 -13.63
CA GLN A 257 -23.18 5.48 -14.18
C GLN A 257 -23.29 6.71 -15.07
N ARG A 258 -22.59 7.80 -14.73
CA ARG A 258 -22.54 9.01 -15.57
C ARG A 258 -21.94 8.70 -16.93
N TYR A 259 -20.79 8.01 -16.97
CA TYR A 259 -20.13 7.68 -18.24
C TYR A 259 -20.90 6.64 -19.05
N ALA A 260 -21.53 5.65 -18.41
CA ALA A 260 -22.41 4.70 -19.09
C ALA A 260 -23.59 5.41 -19.78
N ARG A 261 -24.24 6.36 -19.11
CA ARG A 261 -25.31 7.18 -19.71
C ARG A 261 -24.81 8.02 -20.88
N MET A 262 -23.63 8.62 -20.76
CA MET A 262 -23.03 9.40 -21.84
C MET A 262 -22.75 8.55 -23.09
N ALA A 263 -22.23 7.34 -22.91
CA ALA A 263 -21.99 6.40 -24.02
C ALA A 263 -23.30 6.04 -24.74
N ASN A 264 -24.36 5.78 -23.98
CA ASN A 264 -25.68 5.45 -24.54
C ASN A 264 -26.40 6.64 -25.20
N SER A 265 -26.06 7.88 -24.85
CA SER A 265 -26.68 9.09 -25.44
C SER A 265 -26.07 9.53 -26.78
N LYS A 266 -24.97 8.90 -27.20
CA LYS A 266 -24.27 9.18 -28.47
C LYS A 266 -24.47 8.09 -29.54
N LEU A 267 -25.38 7.14 -29.28
CA LEU A 267 -25.93 6.18 -30.24
C LEU A 267 -27.40 6.55 -30.50
#